data_AF-A0A6V8LVD5-F1
#
_entry.id   AF-A0A6V8LVD5-F1
#
_cell.length_a   1.000
_cell.length_b   1.000
_cell.length_c   1.000
_cell.angle_alpha   90.00
_cell.angle_beta   90.00
_cell.angle_gamma   90.00
#
_symmetry.space_group_name_H-M   'P 1'
#
loop_
_entity.id
_entity.type
_entity.pdbx_description
1 polymer ?
#
loop_
_entity_poly.entity_id
_entity_poly.type
_entity_poly.pdbx_seq_one_letter_code
_entity_poly.pdbx_strand_id
1 'polypeptide(L)'
;MFNLPSGADPDKVFVSFFNNGGSIDGWYYDDAGGKETLKTNTSYSMSQLTDNAKDKDKPKSVGVGVPSDVPAVMVNSFNSGRIYISYGSAMDYSGGFPDPGNSSDKNRNTRYQYLEPTISGSTINVDLSYIDDLSIPLSMEAVNASKSATNSPQKTTVSGADLAKAASSAATSTSAVYKEGSIGSSLSGDFKRVLTPHNDGSLYHDWSWLKADKPTATLENYFNGVGEKPSEASLKAQQYKFTVTFDGSGNASITGSGDSIKSSTITINFTDLNAATGVYGANPSYTVSNYDNTGKSKTFNGINNDIYGYIVGDLLAGLDWGFVGSTTKLGGTEIGKLSSAHWWGGKTSDGKTVSPGDSAVGQGLVFSKAQSDSKKYDNYAANLDGKTAGYAAPFQDRAGSNLLFFDRGKDSSAYLEVSIGKD
;
A
#
# COMPACT_ATOMS: atom_id res chain seq x y z
N MET A 1 9.92 12.33 -12.82
CA MET A 1 11.35 12.65 -12.62
C MET A 1 11.89 11.71 -11.56
N PHE A 2 13.11 11.21 -11.73
CA PHE A 2 13.79 10.40 -10.72
C PHE A 2 14.90 11.24 -10.09
N ASN A 3 14.93 11.31 -8.77
CA ASN A 3 15.98 12.02 -8.02
C ASN A 3 16.90 10.98 -7.39
N LEU A 4 18.15 10.94 -7.84
CA LEU A 4 19.15 9.96 -7.39
C LEU A 4 19.88 10.46 -6.13
N PRO A 5 20.25 9.57 -5.21
CA PRO A 5 21.05 9.97 -4.08
C PRO A 5 22.44 10.40 -4.56
N SER A 6 23.04 11.37 -3.87
CA SER A 6 24.38 11.87 -4.20
C SER A 6 25.40 10.72 -4.27
N GLY A 7 26.17 10.68 -5.36
CA GLY A 7 27.18 9.65 -5.60
C GLY A 7 26.66 8.35 -6.21
N ALA A 8 25.35 8.21 -6.46
CA ALA A 8 24.83 7.09 -7.23
C ALA A 8 25.34 7.13 -8.68
N ASP A 9 25.75 5.98 -9.19
CA ASP A 9 26.11 5.80 -10.60
C ASP A 9 24.84 5.61 -11.44
N PRO A 10 24.45 6.57 -12.30
CA PRO A 10 23.22 6.49 -13.10
C PRO A 10 23.22 5.34 -14.13
N ASP A 11 24.38 4.76 -14.46
CA ASP A 11 24.47 3.53 -15.28
C ASP A 11 24.14 2.25 -14.51
N LYS A 12 24.08 2.34 -13.17
CA LYS A 12 23.82 1.22 -12.25
C LYS A 12 22.49 1.35 -11.51
N VAL A 13 21.69 2.36 -11.84
CA VAL A 13 20.32 2.51 -11.36
C VAL A 13 19.40 2.38 -12.57
N PHE A 14 18.39 1.52 -12.46
CA PHE A 14 17.44 1.27 -13.53
C PHE A 14 16.02 1.55 -13.07
N VAL A 15 15.19 2.04 -13.99
CA VAL A 15 13.74 2.05 -13.84
C VAL A 15 13.12 1.11 -14.87
N SER A 16 12.07 0.41 -14.47
CA SER A 16 11.32 -0.48 -15.35
C SER A 16 9.82 -0.26 -15.21
N PHE A 17 9.10 -0.29 -16.32
CA PHE A 17 7.64 -0.17 -16.35
C PHE A 17 7.05 -1.55 -16.62
N PHE A 18 6.61 -2.25 -15.58
CA PHE A 18 6.07 -3.60 -15.73
C PHE A 18 4.55 -3.58 -15.74
N ASN A 19 3.96 -4.30 -16.71
CA ASN A 19 2.52 -4.49 -16.78
C ASN A 19 2.22 -5.83 -17.47
N ASN A 20 1.55 -6.75 -16.76
CA ASN A 20 1.27 -8.07 -17.28
C ASN A 20 0.10 -8.03 -18.28
N GLY A 21 0.43 -7.92 -19.58
CA GLY A 21 -0.55 -7.86 -20.67
C GLY A 21 -1.12 -6.47 -20.94
N GLY A 22 -0.71 -5.45 -20.19
CA GLY A 22 -1.03 -4.05 -20.49
C GLY A 22 0.03 -3.34 -21.32
N SER A 23 -0.19 -2.04 -21.54
CA SER A 23 0.68 -1.16 -22.30
C SER A 23 1.05 0.09 -21.51
N ILE A 24 2.05 0.81 -22.01
CA ILE A 24 2.43 2.14 -21.55
C ILE A 24 2.39 3.08 -22.77
N ASP A 25 1.76 4.24 -22.61
CA ASP A 25 1.94 5.37 -23.52
C ASP A 25 2.82 6.41 -22.83
N GLY A 26 4.01 6.59 -23.35
CA GLY A 26 4.99 7.51 -22.80
C GLY A 26 6.27 7.53 -23.61
N TRP A 27 7.14 8.49 -23.29
CA TRP A 27 8.38 8.73 -24.01
C TRP A 27 9.43 9.39 -23.11
N TYR A 28 10.68 9.40 -23.57
CA TYR A 28 11.82 10.07 -22.94
C TYR A 28 12.73 10.68 -24.01
N TYR A 29 13.70 11.49 -23.59
CA TYR A 29 14.82 11.88 -24.45
C TYR A 29 16.02 11.02 -24.09
N ASP A 30 16.64 10.38 -25.09
CA ASP A 30 17.85 9.59 -24.91
C ASP A 30 19.09 10.48 -24.68
N ASP A 31 20.24 9.86 -24.47
CA ASP A 31 21.52 10.54 -24.24
C ASP A 31 22.02 11.35 -25.46
N ALA A 32 21.44 11.13 -26.64
CA ALA A 32 21.67 11.89 -27.86
C ALA A 32 20.62 13.00 -28.08
N GLY A 33 19.64 13.16 -27.17
CA GLY A 33 18.52 14.08 -27.27
C GLY A 33 17.44 13.64 -28.27
N GLY A 34 17.50 12.39 -28.75
CA GLY A 34 16.48 11.73 -29.56
C GLY A 34 15.25 11.39 -28.72
N LYS A 35 14.05 11.51 -29.32
CA LYS A 35 12.80 11.20 -28.61
C LYS A 35 12.46 9.73 -28.80
N GLU A 36 12.41 8.98 -27.70
CA GLU A 36 12.20 7.53 -27.71
C GLU A 36 10.93 7.13 -26.95
N THR A 37 10.26 6.08 -27.43
CA THR A 37 9.01 5.58 -26.83
C THR A 37 9.30 4.58 -25.71
N LEU A 38 8.55 4.68 -24.60
CA LEU A 38 8.61 3.70 -23.52
C LEU A 38 7.97 2.37 -23.92
N LYS A 39 8.47 1.28 -23.34
CA LYS A 39 7.95 -0.07 -23.53
C LYS A 39 7.72 -0.71 -22.16
N THR A 40 6.68 -1.52 -22.07
CA THR A 40 6.48 -2.36 -20.89
C THR A 40 7.56 -3.45 -20.83
N ASN A 41 7.83 -3.94 -19.62
CA ASN A 41 8.74 -5.05 -19.34
C ASN A 41 10.17 -4.79 -19.83
N THR A 42 10.55 -3.51 -19.87
CA THR A 42 11.87 -3.03 -20.30
C THR A 42 12.49 -2.20 -19.17
N SER A 43 13.75 -2.46 -18.85
CA SER A 43 14.55 -1.64 -17.94
C SER A 43 15.33 -0.57 -18.71
N TYR A 44 15.36 0.63 -18.16
CA TYR A 44 16.09 1.79 -18.67
C TYR A 44 17.07 2.24 -17.59
N SER A 45 18.35 2.43 -17.93
CA SER A 45 19.28 3.05 -16.98
C SER A 45 18.88 4.51 -16.75
N MET A 46 19.20 5.06 -15.59
CA MET A 46 18.92 6.48 -15.32
C MET A 46 19.75 7.38 -16.25
N SER A 47 20.95 6.95 -16.65
CA SER A 47 21.77 7.65 -17.65
C SER A 47 21.08 7.73 -19.02
N GLN A 48 20.42 6.65 -19.47
CA GLN A 48 19.66 6.61 -20.72
C GLN A 48 18.45 7.55 -20.69
N LEU A 49 17.86 7.77 -19.52
CA LEU A 49 16.72 8.67 -19.32
C LEU A 49 17.12 10.13 -19.07
N THR A 50 18.42 10.41 -19.02
CA THR A 50 18.95 11.75 -18.82
C THR A 50 19.39 12.28 -20.18
N ASP A 51 18.71 13.32 -20.66
CA ASP A 51 19.17 14.01 -21.87
C ASP A 51 20.54 14.64 -21.58
N ASN A 52 21.57 14.06 -22.18
CA ASN A 52 22.95 14.56 -22.16
C ASN A 52 23.36 15.06 -23.54
N ALA A 53 22.39 15.50 -24.37
CA ALA A 53 22.61 15.90 -25.75
C ALA A 53 23.91 16.67 -25.91
N LYS A 54 24.68 16.29 -26.94
CA LYS A 54 26.02 16.84 -27.22
C LYS A 54 26.05 18.37 -27.29
N ASP A 55 24.91 19.00 -27.61
CA ASP A 55 24.69 20.43 -27.43
C ASP A 55 24.31 20.71 -25.97
N LYS A 56 25.33 20.74 -25.09
CA LYS A 56 25.20 21.03 -23.65
C LYS A 56 24.52 22.37 -23.36
N ASP A 57 24.39 23.23 -24.36
CA ASP A 57 23.73 24.54 -24.23
C ASP A 57 22.19 24.44 -24.43
N LYS A 58 21.64 23.27 -24.80
CA LYS A 58 20.19 23.08 -25.03
C LYS A 58 19.63 21.73 -24.53
N PRO A 59 19.77 21.40 -23.25
CA PRO A 59 19.20 20.18 -22.71
C PRO A 59 17.66 20.23 -22.76
N LYS A 60 17.02 19.12 -23.13
CA LYS A 60 15.56 19.04 -23.31
C LYS A 60 14.89 18.50 -22.06
N SER A 61 13.78 19.13 -21.71
CA SER A 61 12.89 18.63 -20.68
C SER A 61 11.75 17.81 -21.27
N VAL A 62 11.36 16.72 -20.59
CA VAL A 62 10.22 15.88 -20.99
C VAL A 62 8.87 16.58 -20.82
N GLY A 63 8.80 17.71 -20.11
CA GLY A 63 7.56 18.45 -19.90
C GLY A 63 7.76 19.79 -19.20
N VAL A 64 6.75 20.66 -19.28
CA VAL A 64 6.78 21.96 -18.60
C VAL A 64 6.98 21.76 -17.10
N GLY A 65 7.88 22.52 -16.49
CA GLY A 65 8.17 22.47 -15.05
C GLY A 65 9.12 21.36 -14.61
N VAL A 66 9.38 20.35 -15.43
CA VAL A 66 10.39 19.32 -15.15
C VAL A 66 11.78 19.89 -15.49
N PRO A 67 12.77 19.80 -14.59
CA PRO A 67 14.14 20.20 -14.90
C PRO A 67 14.69 19.50 -16.15
N SER A 68 15.61 20.15 -16.86
CA SER A 68 16.47 19.50 -17.84
C SER A 68 17.61 18.74 -17.13
N ASP A 69 18.35 17.91 -17.86
CA ASP A 69 19.56 17.21 -17.35
C ASP A 69 19.31 16.31 -16.13
N VAL A 70 18.10 15.78 -16.01
CA VAL A 70 17.72 14.83 -14.95
C VAL A 70 17.05 13.61 -15.58
N PRO A 71 17.15 12.42 -14.96
CA PRO A 71 16.46 11.24 -15.44
C PRO A 71 14.94 11.45 -15.35
N ALA A 72 14.28 11.50 -16.50
CA ALA A 72 12.86 11.78 -16.55
C ALA A 72 12.17 11.11 -17.74
N VAL A 73 10.88 10.86 -17.55
CA VAL A 73 10.00 10.32 -18.58
C VAL A 73 8.68 11.09 -18.59
N MET A 74 8.04 11.13 -19.75
CA MET A 74 6.64 11.50 -19.91
C MET A 74 5.79 10.23 -19.96
N VAL A 75 4.75 10.13 -19.13
CA VAL A 75 3.77 9.06 -19.20
C VAL A 75 2.38 9.69 -19.33
N ASN A 76 1.65 9.29 -20.36
CA ASN A 76 0.27 9.73 -20.63
C ASN A 76 -0.74 8.69 -20.16
N SER A 77 -0.43 7.41 -20.31
CA SER A 77 -1.26 6.34 -19.76
C SER A 77 -0.43 5.14 -19.33
N PHE A 78 -0.77 4.62 -18.15
CA PHE A 78 -0.20 3.41 -17.58
C PHE A 78 -1.17 2.93 -16.49
N ASN A 79 -2.06 2.01 -16.86
CA ASN A 79 -3.11 1.51 -15.97
C ASN A 79 -2.70 0.17 -15.37
N SER A 80 -2.81 0.04 -14.04
CA SER A 80 -2.60 -1.23 -13.32
C SER A 80 -1.21 -1.86 -13.55
N GLY A 81 -0.17 -1.03 -13.61
CA GLY A 81 1.22 -1.49 -13.70
C GLY A 81 2.02 -1.18 -12.44
N ARG A 82 3.28 -1.62 -12.41
CA ARG A 82 4.25 -1.29 -11.36
C ARG A 82 5.47 -0.63 -11.99
N ILE A 83 5.96 0.44 -11.36
CA ILE A 83 7.26 1.03 -11.72
C ILE A 83 8.29 0.54 -10.72
N TYR A 84 9.27 -0.23 -11.20
CA TYR A 84 10.36 -0.75 -10.38
C TYR A 84 11.59 0.14 -10.50
N ILE A 85 12.23 0.42 -9.38
CA ILE A 85 13.58 0.96 -9.29
C ILE A 85 14.50 -0.18 -8.86
N SER A 86 15.63 -0.36 -9.54
CA SER A 86 16.60 -1.42 -9.20
C SER A 86 18.05 -0.94 -9.26
N TYR A 87 18.90 -1.57 -8.44
CA TYR A 87 20.34 -1.31 -8.38
C TYR A 87 21.15 -2.45 -8.98
N GLY A 88 22.26 -2.09 -9.64
CA GLY A 88 23.30 -3.00 -10.12
C GLY A 88 22.99 -3.67 -11.45
N SER A 89 21.74 -4.08 -11.69
CA SER A 89 21.31 -4.76 -12.92
C SER A 89 19.88 -4.42 -13.31
N ALA A 90 19.61 -4.48 -14.62
CA ALA A 90 18.27 -4.50 -15.16
C ALA A 90 17.46 -5.70 -14.63
N MET A 91 16.12 -5.58 -14.63
CA MET A 91 15.21 -6.64 -14.20
C MET A 91 14.78 -7.52 -15.38
N ASP A 92 14.59 -8.83 -15.13
CA ASP A 92 14.07 -9.80 -16.10
C ASP A 92 12.60 -10.13 -15.79
N TYR A 93 11.71 -9.75 -16.71
CA TYR A 93 10.26 -9.89 -16.58
C TYR A 93 9.68 -11.06 -17.36
N SER A 94 10.51 -11.92 -17.94
CA SER A 94 10.04 -13.09 -18.70
C SER A 94 9.28 -14.12 -17.85
N GLY A 95 9.35 -14.04 -16.52
CA GLY A 95 8.57 -14.85 -15.57
C GLY A 95 7.27 -14.21 -15.08
N GLY A 96 6.95 -12.98 -15.48
CA GLY A 96 5.83 -12.20 -14.94
C GLY A 96 6.24 -11.22 -13.85
N PHE A 97 5.35 -10.98 -12.88
CA PHE A 97 5.66 -10.14 -11.73
C PHE A 97 6.83 -10.75 -10.92
N PRO A 98 7.82 -9.94 -10.50
CA PRO A 98 8.82 -10.38 -9.54
C PRO A 98 8.17 -10.92 -8.26
N ASP A 99 8.56 -12.13 -7.87
CA ASP A 99 8.13 -12.76 -6.63
C ASP A 99 9.33 -12.80 -5.66
N PRO A 100 9.37 -11.88 -4.68
CA PRO A 100 10.47 -11.82 -3.76
C PRO A 100 10.52 -12.98 -2.77
N GLY A 101 9.48 -13.81 -2.64
CA GLY A 101 9.46 -15.02 -1.83
C GLY A 101 10.01 -16.25 -2.56
N ASN A 102 9.82 -16.33 -3.88
CA ASN A 102 10.24 -17.45 -4.71
C ASN A 102 11.76 -17.53 -4.96
N SER A 103 12.37 -18.65 -4.56
CA SER A 103 13.81 -18.88 -4.73
C SER A 103 14.25 -19.07 -6.19
N SER A 104 13.31 -19.31 -7.10
CA SER A 104 13.57 -19.47 -8.55
C SER A 104 13.26 -18.20 -9.36
N ASP A 105 12.84 -17.12 -8.70
CA ASP A 105 12.58 -15.85 -9.36
C ASP A 105 13.87 -15.30 -10.01
N LYS A 106 13.77 -14.82 -11.24
CA LYS A 106 14.94 -14.35 -11.99
C LYS A 106 15.53 -13.05 -11.44
N ASN A 107 14.71 -12.28 -10.73
CA ASN A 107 15.08 -11.06 -10.01
C ASN A 107 15.38 -11.35 -8.53
N ARG A 108 15.51 -12.61 -8.11
CA ARG A 108 15.80 -12.99 -6.72
C ARG A 108 17.00 -12.25 -6.14
N ASN A 109 18.05 -12.06 -6.93
CA ASN A 109 19.29 -11.41 -6.52
C ASN A 109 19.38 -9.93 -6.92
N THR A 110 18.37 -9.39 -7.58
CA THR A 110 18.30 -7.98 -7.96
C THR A 110 17.76 -7.17 -6.78
N ARG A 111 18.42 -6.09 -6.39
CA ARG A 111 17.90 -5.19 -5.37
C ARG A 111 16.89 -4.25 -6.03
N TYR A 112 15.62 -4.29 -5.65
CA TYR A 112 14.57 -3.47 -6.26
C TYR A 112 13.49 -3.05 -5.27
N GLN A 113 12.84 -1.91 -5.51
CA GLN A 113 11.59 -1.49 -4.88
C GLN A 113 10.62 -1.02 -5.97
N TYR A 114 9.33 -1.01 -5.69
CA TYR A 114 8.33 -0.54 -6.64
C TYR A 114 7.37 0.50 -6.05
N LEU A 115 6.66 1.15 -6.95
CA LEU A 115 5.48 1.99 -6.71
C LEU A 115 4.39 1.59 -7.70
N GLU A 116 3.12 1.82 -7.35
CA GLU A 116 1.96 1.33 -8.08
C GLU A 116 1.14 2.52 -8.62
N PRO A 117 1.46 3.01 -9.83
CA PRO A 117 0.72 4.13 -10.40
C PRO A 117 -0.48 3.65 -11.23
N THR A 118 -1.53 4.44 -11.18
CA THR A 118 -2.58 4.46 -12.20
C THR A 118 -2.56 5.84 -12.86
N ILE A 119 -2.11 5.89 -14.11
CA ILE A 119 -2.00 7.11 -14.90
C ILE A 119 -3.00 7.03 -16.05
N SER A 120 -3.93 7.98 -16.08
CA SER A 120 -4.95 8.10 -17.12
C SER A 120 -5.05 9.55 -17.59
N GLY A 121 -4.37 9.84 -18.71
CA GLY A 121 -4.27 11.18 -19.28
C GLY A 121 -3.54 12.15 -18.36
N SER A 122 -4.27 13.13 -17.83
CA SER A 122 -3.71 14.14 -16.92
C SER A 122 -3.76 13.73 -15.46
N THR A 123 -4.53 12.70 -15.10
CA THR A 123 -4.73 12.25 -13.73
C THR A 123 -3.71 11.20 -13.34
N ILE A 124 -3.06 11.41 -12.20
CA ILE A 124 -2.11 10.47 -11.60
C ILE A 124 -2.64 10.10 -10.22
N ASN A 125 -2.77 8.80 -9.99
CA ASN A 125 -2.86 8.20 -8.67
C ASN A 125 -1.64 7.31 -8.50
N VAL A 126 -0.95 7.37 -7.37
CA VAL A 126 0.22 6.54 -7.14
C VAL A 126 0.40 6.29 -5.65
N ASP A 127 0.78 5.07 -5.34
CA ASP A 127 1.20 4.68 -4.02
C ASP A 127 2.60 4.06 -4.02
N LEU A 128 3.30 4.28 -2.91
CA LEU A 128 4.53 3.60 -2.58
C LEU A 128 4.17 2.40 -1.72
N SER A 129 4.66 1.21 -2.07
CA SER A 129 4.34 -0.02 -1.34
C SER A 129 5.60 -0.76 -0.91
N TYR A 130 5.56 -1.24 0.32
CA TYR A 130 6.49 -2.11 1.03
C TYR A 130 5.77 -3.36 1.56
N ILE A 131 4.61 -3.71 0.97
CA ILE A 131 3.82 -4.88 1.36
C ILE A 131 4.51 -6.17 0.93
N ASP A 132 5.07 -6.23 -0.28
CA ASP A 132 5.69 -7.46 -0.80
C ASP A 132 7.14 -7.59 -0.31
N ASP A 133 7.94 -6.53 -0.40
CA ASP A 133 9.31 -6.51 0.07
C ASP A 133 9.76 -5.09 0.42
N LEU A 134 10.82 -5.00 1.23
CA LEU A 134 11.48 -3.75 1.56
C LEU A 134 12.96 -3.82 1.18
N SER A 135 13.34 -3.01 0.21
CA SER A 135 14.69 -3.04 -0.35
C SER A 135 15.32 -1.67 -0.53
N ILE A 136 14.60 -0.72 -1.12
CA ILE A 136 15.11 0.61 -1.43
C ILE A 136 14.17 1.64 -0.77
N PRO A 137 14.69 2.54 0.08
CA PRO A 137 13.88 3.65 0.60
C PRO A 137 13.50 4.56 -0.57
N LEU A 138 12.21 4.78 -0.80
CA LEU A 138 11.69 5.66 -1.83
C LEU A 138 10.88 6.77 -1.16
N SER A 139 10.84 7.93 -1.79
CA SER A 139 9.91 9.01 -1.47
C SER A 139 9.28 9.53 -2.75
N MET A 140 8.07 10.06 -2.65
CA MET A 140 7.35 10.62 -3.78
C MET A 140 6.73 11.98 -3.43
N GLU A 141 6.73 12.90 -4.38
CA GLU A 141 6.10 14.21 -4.23
C GLU A 141 5.50 14.68 -5.56
N ALA A 142 4.30 15.27 -5.49
CA ALA A 142 3.71 16.00 -6.61
C ALA A 142 4.28 17.42 -6.62
N VAL A 143 5.27 17.68 -7.47
CA VAL A 143 5.90 18.99 -7.59
C VAL A 143 5.06 19.88 -8.50
N ASN A 144 4.98 21.18 -8.20
CA ASN A 144 4.18 22.18 -8.91
C ASN A 144 2.66 21.89 -8.98
N ALA A 145 2.13 20.99 -8.15
CA ALA A 145 0.73 20.54 -8.17
C ALA A 145 -0.18 21.29 -7.18
N SER A 146 -0.03 22.62 -7.10
CA SER A 146 -0.63 23.45 -6.03
C SER A 146 -2.16 23.42 -5.95
N LYS A 147 -2.87 23.05 -7.02
CA LYS A 147 -4.34 23.08 -7.09
C LYS A 147 -4.98 21.69 -7.03
N SER A 148 -4.19 20.64 -7.25
CA SER A 148 -4.71 19.29 -7.43
C SER A 148 -4.11 18.26 -6.49
N ALA A 149 -2.95 18.53 -5.88
CA ALA A 149 -2.27 17.55 -5.05
C ALA A 149 -3.05 17.20 -3.78
N THR A 150 -3.16 15.90 -3.50
CA THR A 150 -3.59 15.36 -2.20
C THR A 150 -2.61 14.29 -1.75
N ASN A 151 -2.45 14.13 -0.43
CA ASN A 151 -1.54 13.16 0.19
C ASN A 151 -0.10 13.24 -0.34
N SER A 152 0.33 14.45 -0.69
CA SER A 152 1.68 14.77 -1.10
C SER A 152 2.31 15.67 -0.04
N PRO A 153 3.57 15.43 0.37
CA PRO A 153 4.46 14.37 -0.13
C PRO A 153 4.32 13.05 0.64
N GLN A 154 4.67 11.92 0.00
CA GLN A 154 4.88 10.62 0.63
C GLN A 154 6.37 10.40 0.89
N LYS A 155 6.82 10.65 2.12
CA LYS A 155 8.25 10.65 2.46
C LYS A 155 8.66 9.42 3.25
N THR A 156 9.78 8.84 2.87
CA THR A 156 10.61 8.00 3.73
C THR A 156 11.66 8.89 4.37
N THR A 157 11.64 9.00 5.70
CA THR A 157 12.41 10.00 6.46
C THR A 157 13.69 9.44 7.07
N VAL A 158 13.93 8.14 6.94
CA VAL A 158 15.07 7.41 7.48
C VAL A 158 15.95 6.84 6.36
N SER A 159 17.16 6.40 6.70
CA SER A 159 18.06 5.72 5.76
C SER A 159 17.52 4.35 5.33
N GLY A 160 18.05 3.82 4.23
CA GLY A 160 17.75 2.45 3.79
C GLY A 160 18.12 1.42 4.86
N ALA A 161 19.28 1.59 5.50
CA ALA A 161 19.70 0.72 6.61
C ALA A 161 18.74 0.76 7.80
N ASP A 162 18.32 1.96 8.22
CA ASP A 162 17.37 2.12 9.34
C ASP A 162 16.00 1.53 9.02
N LEU A 163 15.51 1.73 7.79
CA LEU A 163 14.25 1.19 7.34
C LEU A 163 14.28 -0.34 7.30
N ALA A 164 15.32 -0.94 6.71
CA ALA A 164 15.51 -2.38 6.64
C ALA A 164 15.68 -3.01 8.03
N LYS A 165 16.39 -2.33 8.94
CA LYS A 165 16.53 -2.75 10.34
C LYS A 165 15.18 -2.76 11.06
N ALA A 166 14.36 -1.73 10.88
CA ALA A 166 13.03 -1.64 11.48
C ALA A 166 12.09 -2.73 10.94
N ALA A 167 12.03 -2.93 9.63
CA ALA A 167 11.28 -4.02 9.03
C ALA A 167 11.71 -5.40 9.57
N SER A 168 13.02 -5.64 9.63
CA SER A 168 13.58 -6.91 10.11
C SER A 168 13.33 -7.18 11.59
N SER A 169 13.10 -6.15 12.43
CA SER A 169 12.86 -6.35 13.87
C SER A 169 11.47 -6.86 14.20
N ALA A 170 10.55 -6.87 13.23
CA ALA A 170 9.21 -7.46 13.40
C ALA A 170 9.23 -8.99 13.30
N ALA A 171 10.25 -9.55 12.65
CA ALA A 171 10.33 -10.99 12.42
C ALA A 171 10.65 -11.75 13.72
N THR A 172 9.95 -12.86 13.96
CA THR A 172 10.17 -13.82 15.05
C THR A 172 11.45 -14.64 14.86
N SER A 173 11.96 -14.71 13.62
CA SER A 173 13.27 -15.27 13.31
C SER A 173 14.03 -14.41 12.30
N THR A 174 15.35 -14.31 12.46
CA THR A 174 16.19 -13.48 11.57
C THR A 174 16.68 -14.21 10.33
N SER A 175 16.42 -15.52 10.21
CA SER A 175 17.08 -16.41 9.24
C SER A 175 16.53 -16.33 7.81
N ALA A 176 15.37 -15.71 7.62
CA ALA A 176 14.68 -15.70 6.32
C ALA A 176 14.51 -14.29 5.71
N VAL A 177 14.94 -13.26 6.42
CA VAL A 177 15.24 -11.96 5.78
C VAL A 177 16.44 -12.21 4.87
N TYR A 178 16.43 -11.73 3.61
CA TYR A 178 17.62 -11.70 2.76
C TYR A 178 18.65 -10.71 3.32
N LYS A 179 19.20 -11.10 4.46
CA LYS A 179 20.33 -10.54 5.18
C LYS A 179 21.55 -11.27 4.68
N GLU A 180 22.59 -10.51 4.39
CA GLU A 180 23.91 -11.03 4.69
C GLU A 180 24.59 -10.07 5.67
N GLY A 181 24.97 -10.62 6.83
CA GLY A 181 25.77 -10.01 7.89
C GLY A 181 25.14 -8.76 8.54
N SER A 182 24.50 -8.93 9.71
CA SER A 182 24.16 -7.86 10.67
C SER A 182 23.98 -6.48 10.05
N ILE A 183 22.77 -6.15 9.55
CA ILE A 183 22.43 -4.83 8.99
C ILE A 183 23.08 -3.76 9.87
N GLY A 184 24.21 -3.23 9.39
CA GLY A 184 25.04 -2.29 10.14
C GLY A 184 24.42 -0.90 10.04
N SER A 185 25.21 0.13 10.33
CA SER A 185 24.82 1.50 9.99
C SER A 185 24.78 1.78 8.48
N SER A 186 25.15 0.81 7.64
CA SER A 186 25.09 0.87 6.19
C SER A 186 24.67 -0.50 5.63
N LEU A 187 23.91 -0.49 4.53
CA LEU A 187 23.64 -1.70 3.77
C LEU A 187 24.92 -2.12 3.02
N SER A 188 25.31 -3.39 3.13
CA SER A 188 26.41 -3.95 2.33
C SER A 188 25.94 -4.23 0.90
N GLY A 189 26.87 -4.47 -0.03
CA GLY A 189 26.53 -4.88 -1.41
C GLY A 189 25.74 -6.19 -1.51
N ASP A 190 25.74 -6.99 -0.43
CA ASP A 190 25.06 -8.28 -0.37
C ASP A 190 23.60 -8.16 0.05
N PHE A 191 23.18 -7.05 0.68
CA PHE A 191 21.78 -6.84 1.03
C PHE A 191 20.89 -6.73 -0.22
N LYS A 192 19.85 -7.56 -0.27
CA LYS A 192 18.87 -7.55 -1.37
C LYS A 192 17.51 -7.01 -0.95
N ARG A 193 16.96 -7.47 0.17
CA ARG A 193 15.65 -7.03 0.68
C ARG A 193 15.34 -7.65 2.05
N VAL A 194 14.35 -7.09 2.71
CA VAL A 194 13.58 -7.74 3.76
C VAL A 194 12.35 -8.37 3.14
N LEU A 195 12.18 -9.68 3.35
CA LEU A 195 10.90 -10.35 3.04
C LEU A 195 9.89 -9.89 4.07
N THR A 196 8.68 -9.59 3.62
CA THR A 196 7.58 -9.17 4.48
C THR A 196 6.75 -10.36 4.92
N PRO A 197 5.81 -10.14 5.86
CA PRO A 197 4.87 -11.19 6.23
C PRO A 197 3.98 -11.70 5.08
N HIS A 198 3.80 -10.92 4.02
CA HIS A 198 3.04 -11.36 2.84
C HIS A 198 3.72 -12.52 2.11
N ASN A 199 5.05 -12.50 2.06
CA ASN A 199 5.85 -13.52 1.38
C ASN A 199 6.21 -14.71 2.28
N ASP A 200 6.37 -14.49 3.58
CA ASP A 200 6.61 -15.57 4.54
C ASP A 200 5.99 -15.24 5.92
N GLY A 201 4.68 -15.47 6.04
CA GLY A 201 3.94 -15.23 7.28
C GLY A 201 4.43 -16.06 8.47
N SER A 202 5.19 -17.14 8.24
CA SER A 202 5.74 -17.96 9.33
C SER A 202 6.80 -17.23 10.16
N LEU A 203 7.37 -16.16 9.60
CA LEU A 203 8.37 -15.31 10.26
C LEU A 203 7.75 -14.27 11.17
N TYR A 204 6.42 -14.16 11.25
CA TYR A 204 5.76 -13.08 11.96
C TYR A 204 4.73 -13.63 12.95
N HIS A 205 4.00 -12.73 13.62
CA HIS A 205 3.00 -13.14 14.60
C HIS A 205 1.77 -13.76 13.90
N ASP A 206 0.83 -14.28 14.68
CA ASP A 206 -0.45 -14.73 14.17
C ASP A 206 -1.60 -14.15 15.02
N TRP A 207 -2.84 -14.39 14.60
CA TRP A 207 -4.02 -13.93 15.30
C TRP A 207 -4.61 -14.98 16.26
N SER A 208 -3.81 -15.94 16.73
CA SER A 208 -4.29 -16.99 17.66
C SER A 208 -4.89 -16.44 18.95
N TRP A 209 -4.56 -15.19 19.33
CA TRP A 209 -5.15 -14.49 20.46
C TRP A 209 -6.68 -14.30 20.33
N LEU A 210 -7.23 -14.24 19.11
CA LEU A 210 -8.68 -14.11 18.88
C LEU A 210 -9.48 -15.26 19.48
N LYS A 211 -8.90 -16.47 19.52
CA LYS A 211 -9.53 -17.66 20.13
C LYS A 211 -9.66 -17.54 21.64
N ALA A 212 -8.65 -16.97 22.28
CA ALA A 212 -8.56 -16.85 23.73
C ALA A 212 -9.39 -15.66 24.23
N ASP A 213 -9.19 -14.49 23.62
CA ASP A 213 -9.72 -13.22 24.13
C ASP A 213 -11.14 -12.95 23.65
N LYS A 214 -11.50 -13.46 22.46
CA LYS A 214 -12.83 -13.29 21.84
C LYS A 214 -13.33 -11.85 21.89
N PRO A 215 -12.53 -10.88 21.41
CA PRO A 215 -12.93 -9.48 21.44
C PRO A 215 -14.24 -9.27 20.66
N THR A 216 -14.90 -8.16 20.91
CA THR A 216 -15.99 -7.69 20.04
C THR A 216 -15.58 -6.36 19.40
N ALA A 217 -16.21 -6.03 18.28
CA ALA A 217 -16.02 -4.75 17.63
C ALA A 217 -17.31 -4.28 16.97
N THR A 218 -17.43 -2.97 16.73
CA THR A 218 -18.52 -2.38 15.95
C THR A 218 -17.93 -1.80 14.66
N LEU A 219 -18.35 -2.32 13.51
CA LEU A 219 -18.00 -1.79 12.21
C LEU A 219 -19.14 -0.91 11.73
N GLU A 220 -18.90 0.37 11.57
CA GLU A 220 -19.93 1.35 11.27
C GLU A 220 -19.29 2.48 10.50
N ASN A 221 -19.69 2.68 9.25
CA ASN A 221 -19.23 3.79 8.44
C ASN A 221 -20.20 4.07 7.28
N TYR A 222 -19.75 4.91 6.34
CA TYR A 222 -20.38 5.14 5.05
C TYR A 222 -19.56 4.53 3.92
N PHE A 223 -20.18 3.67 3.12
CA PHE A 223 -19.61 3.17 1.89
C PHE A 223 -20.02 4.07 0.74
N ASN A 224 -19.05 4.50 -0.08
CA ASN A 224 -19.27 5.45 -1.17
C ASN A 224 -19.94 4.82 -2.41
N GLY A 225 -20.10 3.49 -2.43
CA GLY A 225 -20.60 2.77 -3.59
C GLY A 225 -19.54 2.58 -4.68
N VAL A 226 -19.88 1.77 -5.68
CA VAL A 226 -19.01 1.41 -6.79
C VAL A 226 -19.76 1.55 -8.11
N GLY A 227 -19.14 2.26 -9.06
CA GLY A 227 -19.69 2.50 -10.38
C GLY A 227 -20.77 3.59 -10.42
N GLU A 228 -21.19 3.94 -11.63
CA GLU A 228 -22.25 4.92 -11.85
C GLU A 228 -23.63 4.27 -11.72
N LYS A 229 -24.41 4.67 -10.71
CA LYS A 229 -25.81 4.23 -10.48
C LYS A 229 -25.98 2.70 -10.47
N PRO A 230 -25.31 1.97 -9.56
CA PRO A 230 -25.43 0.53 -9.51
C PRO A 230 -26.86 0.06 -9.18
N SER A 231 -27.28 -1.03 -9.82
CA SER A 231 -28.58 -1.68 -9.55
C SER A 231 -28.53 -2.57 -8.30
N GLU A 232 -27.42 -3.29 -8.12
CA GLU A 232 -27.14 -4.18 -6.98
C GLU A 232 -27.05 -3.40 -5.67
N ALA A 233 -27.65 -3.92 -4.60
CA ALA A 233 -27.68 -3.24 -3.31
C ALA A 233 -26.30 -3.19 -2.65
N SER A 234 -25.49 -4.22 -2.90
CA SER A 234 -24.11 -4.38 -2.43
C SER A 234 -23.16 -3.34 -3.01
N LEU A 235 -23.46 -2.77 -4.17
CA LEU A 235 -22.63 -1.76 -4.84
C LEU A 235 -23.09 -0.33 -4.57
N LYS A 236 -24.26 -0.12 -3.97
CA LYS A 236 -24.81 1.23 -3.68
C LYS A 236 -24.10 1.87 -2.50
N ALA A 237 -23.96 3.19 -2.59
CA ALA A 237 -23.54 4.00 -1.47
C ALA A 237 -24.56 3.91 -0.32
N GLN A 238 -24.09 3.66 0.91
CA GLN A 238 -24.97 3.44 2.07
C GLN A 238 -24.21 3.56 3.38
N GLN A 239 -24.92 3.93 4.44
CA GLN A 239 -24.47 3.70 5.81
C GLN A 239 -24.63 2.23 6.17
N TYR A 240 -23.77 1.76 7.08
CA TYR A 240 -23.85 0.41 7.61
C TYR A 240 -23.49 0.37 9.08
N LYS A 241 -23.97 -0.67 9.78
CA LYS A 241 -23.56 -0.99 11.15
C LYS A 241 -23.61 -2.50 11.37
N PHE A 242 -22.47 -3.05 11.75
CA PHE A 242 -22.27 -4.47 12.00
C PHE A 242 -21.54 -4.68 13.33
N THR A 243 -21.87 -5.76 14.02
CA THR A 243 -21.17 -6.21 15.22
C THR A 243 -20.34 -7.43 14.88
N VAL A 244 -19.07 -7.41 15.28
CA VAL A 244 -18.13 -8.52 15.14
C VAL A 244 -18.05 -9.28 16.44
N THR A 245 -18.07 -10.60 16.35
CA THR A 245 -17.82 -11.52 17.46
C THR A 245 -16.88 -12.63 16.99
N PHE A 246 -16.04 -13.13 17.89
CA PHE A 246 -15.19 -14.29 17.65
C PHE A 246 -15.58 -15.46 18.55
N ASP A 247 -15.68 -16.67 17.99
CA ASP A 247 -16.03 -17.87 18.74
C ASP A 247 -14.80 -18.54 19.40
N GLY A 248 -15.00 -19.67 20.08
CA GLY A 248 -13.92 -20.47 20.68
C GLY A 248 -12.89 -21.03 19.70
N SER A 249 -13.23 -21.09 18.42
CA SER A 249 -12.35 -21.52 17.32
C SER A 249 -11.68 -20.32 16.64
N GLY A 250 -12.04 -19.08 17.02
CA GLY A 250 -11.54 -17.84 16.44
C GLY A 250 -12.26 -17.45 15.14
N ASN A 251 -13.37 -18.12 14.78
CA ASN A 251 -14.12 -17.74 13.60
C ASN A 251 -14.81 -16.40 13.86
N ALA A 252 -14.76 -15.50 12.87
CA ALA A 252 -15.44 -14.22 12.95
C ALA A 252 -16.88 -14.34 12.44
N SER A 253 -17.83 -13.78 13.20
CA SER A 253 -19.20 -13.53 12.75
C SER A 253 -19.48 -12.04 12.82
N ILE A 254 -19.81 -11.45 11.67
CA ILE A 254 -20.06 -10.02 11.48
C ILE A 254 -21.53 -9.85 11.10
N THR A 255 -22.38 -9.44 12.04
CA THR A 255 -23.84 -9.39 11.85
C THR A 255 -24.36 -7.97 11.94
N GLY A 256 -25.21 -7.58 11.01
CA GLY A 256 -25.71 -6.21 10.90
C GLY A 256 -26.49 -5.95 9.62
N SER A 257 -26.64 -4.68 9.28
CA SER A 257 -27.35 -4.21 8.09
C SER A 257 -26.79 -2.88 7.60
N GLY A 258 -27.24 -2.45 6.42
CA GLY A 258 -27.04 -1.10 5.89
C GLY A 258 -28.33 -0.54 5.30
N ASP A 259 -28.25 0.65 4.72
CA ASP A 259 -29.45 1.31 4.16
C ASP A 259 -30.02 0.54 2.96
N SER A 260 -29.15 -0.08 2.15
CA SER A 260 -29.54 -0.83 0.95
C SER A 260 -29.50 -2.34 1.15
N ILE A 261 -28.65 -2.85 2.04
CA ILE A 261 -28.57 -4.27 2.40
C ILE A 261 -29.34 -4.56 3.69
N LYS A 262 -30.23 -5.56 3.66
CA LYS A 262 -30.98 -6.04 4.83
C LYS A 262 -30.04 -6.74 5.81
N SER A 263 -30.62 -7.24 6.91
CA SER A 263 -29.89 -8.05 7.89
C SER A 263 -29.13 -9.18 7.19
N SER A 264 -27.82 -9.22 7.43
CA SER A 264 -26.89 -10.20 6.88
C SER A 264 -25.85 -10.58 7.93
N THR A 265 -25.23 -11.73 7.74
CA THR A 265 -24.08 -12.19 8.54
C THR A 265 -22.94 -12.56 7.60
N ILE A 266 -21.78 -11.97 7.83
CA ILE A 266 -20.53 -12.34 7.18
C ILE A 266 -19.78 -13.28 8.12
N THR A 267 -19.36 -14.43 7.62
CA THR A 267 -18.58 -15.41 8.38
C THR A 267 -17.21 -15.58 7.74
N ILE A 268 -16.17 -15.56 8.57
CA ILE A 268 -14.77 -15.82 8.19
C ILE A 268 -14.24 -16.92 9.10
N ASN A 269 -13.75 -18.02 8.53
CA ASN A 269 -13.14 -19.08 9.34
C ASN A 269 -11.78 -18.60 9.86
N PHE A 270 -11.40 -19.03 11.06
CA PHE A 270 -10.10 -18.69 11.62
C PHE A 270 -8.94 -19.13 10.72
N THR A 271 -9.05 -20.27 10.03
CA THR A 271 -8.00 -20.75 9.12
C THR A 271 -7.77 -19.81 7.95
N ASP A 272 -8.84 -19.20 7.41
CA ASP A 272 -8.75 -18.24 6.31
C ASP A 272 -8.25 -16.89 6.82
N LEU A 273 -8.74 -16.48 7.99
CA LEU A 273 -8.37 -15.25 8.67
C LEU A 273 -6.87 -15.26 9.09
N ASN A 274 -6.36 -16.39 9.57
CA ASN A 274 -5.00 -16.55 10.09
C ASN A 274 -4.00 -17.09 9.06
N ALA A 275 -4.43 -17.38 7.82
CA ALA A 275 -3.50 -17.67 6.73
C ALA A 275 -2.72 -16.39 6.36
N ALA A 276 -1.55 -16.52 5.73
CA ALA A 276 -0.76 -15.35 5.29
C ALA A 276 -1.60 -14.39 4.42
N THR A 277 -2.47 -14.93 3.56
CA THR A 277 -3.43 -14.16 2.76
C THR A 277 -4.45 -13.39 3.59
N GLY A 278 -4.80 -13.87 4.78
CA GLY A 278 -5.75 -13.24 5.71
C GLY A 278 -5.06 -12.21 6.61
N VAL A 279 -4.10 -12.65 7.44
CA VAL A 279 -3.46 -11.80 8.45
C VAL A 279 -2.59 -10.69 7.84
N TYR A 280 -1.93 -10.95 6.71
CA TYR A 280 -1.01 -10.00 6.10
C TYR A 280 -1.41 -9.58 4.69
N GLY A 281 -2.17 -10.40 3.99
CA GLY A 281 -2.78 -10.05 2.71
C GLY A 281 -4.12 -9.32 2.85
N ALA A 282 -4.71 -9.28 4.05
CA ALA A 282 -6.05 -8.77 4.31
C ALA A 282 -7.10 -9.25 3.28
N ASN A 283 -6.97 -10.48 2.81
CA ASN A 283 -7.76 -11.03 1.73
C ASN A 283 -8.29 -12.44 2.04
N PRO A 284 -8.91 -12.67 3.22
CA PRO A 284 -9.44 -13.98 3.57
C PRO A 284 -10.68 -14.33 2.72
N SER A 285 -10.92 -15.63 2.56
CA SER A 285 -12.22 -16.12 2.06
C SER A 285 -13.31 -15.82 3.09
N TYR A 286 -14.50 -15.44 2.63
CA TYR A 286 -15.65 -15.18 3.52
C TYR A 286 -16.97 -15.56 2.87
N THR A 287 -17.99 -15.80 3.71
CA THR A 287 -19.35 -16.11 3.27
C THR A 287 -20.33 -15.08 3.80
N VAL A 288 -21.19 -14.55 2.94
CA VAL A 288 -22.24 -13.61 3.28
C VAL A 288 -23.58 -14.32 3.21
N SER A 289 -24.34 -14.32 4.31
CA SER A 289 -25.74 -14.73 4.31
C SER A 289 -26.64 -13.63 3.75
N ASN A 290 -27.72 -14.03 3.06
CA ASN A 290 -28.67 -13.09 2.45
C ASN A 290 -27.98 -12.06 1.53
N TYR A 291 -27.00 -12.51 0.73
CA TYR A 291 -26.28 -11.64 -0.20
C TYR A 291 -27.25 -10.94 -1.16
N ASP A 292 -27.10 -9.63 -1.31
CA ASP A 292 -27.97 -8.76 -2.12
C ASP A 292 -29.49 -8.93 -1.85
N ASN A 293 -29.87 -9.16 -0.60
CA ASN A 293 -31.27 -9.32 -0.17
C ASN A 293 -31.99 -10.52 -0.83
N THR A 294 -31.24 -11.50 -1.33
CA THR A 294 -31.79 -12.64 -2.07
C THR A 294 -32.26 -13.79 -1.19
N GLY A 295 -31.97 -13.75 0.11
CA GLY A 295 -32.14 -14.88 1.04
C GLY A 295 -31.12 -16.02 0.83
N LYS A 296 -30.18 -15.89 -0.12
CA LYS A 296 -29.16 -16.89 -0.42
C LYS A 296 -27.80 -16.46 0.12
N SER A 297 -26.97 -17.44 0.45
CA SER A 297 -25.57 -17.18 0.81
C SER A 297 -24.68 -17.12 -0.43
N LYS A 298 -23.60 -16.33 -0.35
CA LYS A 298 -22.55 -16.25 -1.37
C LYS A 298 -21.18 -16.30 -0.70
N THR A 299 -20.28 -17.11 -1.23
CA THR A 299 -18.88 -17.22 -0.76
C THR A 299 -17.96 -16.49 -1.72
N PHE A 300 -16.98 -15.79 -1.17
CA PHE A 300 -15.98 -15.00 -1.87
C PHE A 300 -14.60 -15.55 -1.51
N ASN A 301 -13.71 -15.64 -2.49
CA ASN A 301 -12.34 -16.13 -2.29
C ASN A 301 -11.36 -15.00 -1.92
N GLY A 302 -11.88 -13.90 -1.37
CA GLY A 302 -11.15 -12.67 -1.11
C GLY A 302 -12.07 -11.46 -1.12
N ILE A 303 -11.54 -10.30 -0.76
CA ILE A 303 -12.22 -9.00 -0.77
C ILE A 303 -12.67 -8.67 -2.18
N ASN A 304 -13.97 -8.40 -2.30
CA ASN A 304 -14.57 -7.83 -3.49
C ASN A 304 -14.76 -6.32 -3.32
N ASN A 305 -14.81 -5.61 -4.45
CA ASN A 305 -15.14 -4.19 -4.49
C ASN A 305 -16.65 -3.95 -4.32
N ASP A 306 -17.17 -4.29 -3.14
CA ASP A 306 -18.57 -4.10 -2.73
C ASP A 306 -18.64 -3.74 -1.22
N ILE A 307 -19.84 -3.49 -0.70
CA ILE A 307 -20.06 -3.16 0.71
C ILE A 307 -19.56 -4.25 1.68
N TYR A 308 -19.71 -5.53 1.32
CA TYR A 308 -19.31 -6.63 2.19
C TYR A 308 -17.80 -6.73 2.26
N GLY A 309 -17.11 -6.59 1.13
CA GLY A 309 -15.66 -6.46 1.09
C GLY A 309 -15.18 -5.23 1.86
N TYR A 310 -15.90 -4.10 1.79
CA TYR A 310 -15.59 -2.91 2.58
C TYR A 310 -15.71 -3.16 4.09
N ILE A 311 -16.76 -3.85 4.54
CA ILE A 311 -16.96 -4.22 5.95
C ILE A 311 -15.86 -5.19 6.42
N VAL A 312 -15.53 -6.20 5.62
CA VAL A 312 -14.42 -7.12 5.95
C VAL A 312 -13.09 -6.36 6.00
N GLY A 313 -12.84 -5.44 5.06
CA GLY A 313 -11.65 -4.58 5.07
C GLY A 313 -11.55 -3.72 6.33
N ASP A 314 -12.68 -3.21 6.85
CA ASP A 314 -12.71 -2.47 8.13
C ASP A 314 -12.31 -3.34 9.33
N LEU A 315 -12.72 -4.62 9.36
CA LEU A 315 -12.28 -5.55 10.39
C LEU A 315 -10.78 -5.81 10.28
N LEU A 316 -10.28 -6.12 9.09
CA LEU A 316 -8.88 -6.51 8.88
C LEU A 316 -7.95 -5.34 9.16
N ALA A 317 -8.25 -4.14 8.65
CA ALA A 317 -7.54 -2.93 9.03
C ALA A 317 -7.62 -2.68 10.55
N GLY A 318 -8.78 -2.89 11.17
CA GLY A 318 -8.93 -2.74 12.62
C GLY A 318 -8.08 -3.73 13.43
N LEU A 319 -7.85 -4.94 12.91
CA LEU A 319 -6.93 -5.91 13.50
C LEU A 319 -5.47 -5.47 13.29
N ASP A 320 -5.09 -5.11 12.06
CA ASP A 320 -3.73 -4.68 11.72
C ASP A 320 -3.29 -3.44 12.49
N TRP A 321 -4.19 -2.49 12.74
CA TRP A 321 -3.88 -1.26 13.48
C TRP A 321 -4.00 -1.43 15.00
N GLY A 322 -4.47 -2.59 15.47
CA GLY A 322 -4.61 -2.90 16.89
C GLY A 322 -5.84 -2.31 17.57
N PHE A 323 -6.89 -1.98 16.82
CA PHE A 323 -8.09 -1.36 17.37
C PHE A 323 -9.03 -2.39 18.01
N VAL A 324 -9.17 -3.56 17.40
CA VAL A 324 -10.02 -4.63 17.93
C VAL A 324 -9.48 -5.10 19.29
N GLY A 325 -10.32 -5.05 20.33
CA GLY A 325 -9.92 -5.41 21.69
C GLY A 325 -8.94 -4.44 22.35
N SER A 326 -8.69 -3.26 21.78
CA SER A 326 -7.88 -2.21 22.41
C SER A 326 -8.54 -1.68 23.69
N THR A 327 -7.73 -1.54 24.74
CA THR A 327 -8.11 -0.89 26.00
C THR A 327 -7.58 0.55 26.13
N THR A 328 -6.82 1.03 25.13
CA THR A 328 -6.36 2.42 25.07
C THR A 328 -7.55 3.34 24.88
N LYS A 329 -7.57 4.51 25.53
CA LYS A 329 -8.70 5.43 25.50
C LYS A 329 -8.53 6.55 24.48
N LEU A 330 -9.57 6.79 23.68
CA LEU A 330 -9.78 7.98 22.86
C LEU A 330 -11.00 8.72 23.42
N GLY A 331 -10.83 9.97 23.85
CA GLY A 331 -11.92 10.75 24.46
C GLY A 331 -12.54 10.11 25.71
N GLY A 332 -11.77 9.28 26.43
CA GLY A 332 -12.22 8.57 27.63
C GLY A 332 -12.83 7.18 27.39
N THR A 333 -13.11 6.81 26.13
CA THR A 333 -13.66 5.51 25.74
C THR A 333 -12.58 4.63 25.13
N GLU A 334 -12.56 3.34 25.49
CA GLU A 334 -11.61 2.38 24.91
C GLU A 334 -11.79 2.26 23.39
N ILE A 335 -10.70 2.30 22.62
CA ILE A 335 -10.74 2.26 21.15
C ILE A 335 -11.45 1.00 20.65
N GLY A 336 -11.27 -0.15 21.30
CA GLY A 336 -11.96 -1.39 20.92
C GLY A 336 -13.48 -1.37 21.16
N LYS A 337 -13.99 -0.40 21.93
CA LYS A 337 -15.43 -0.16 22.14
C LYS A 337 -15.99 0.91 21.21
N LEU A 338 -15.13 1.66 20.52
CA LEU A 338 -15.55 2.62 19.50
C LEU A 338 -15.86 1.91 18.18
N SER A 339 -16.65 2.57 17.33
CA SER A 339 -16.96 2.04 16.01
C SER A 339 -15.89 2.40 14.97
N SER A 340 -15.86 1.72 13.82
CA SER A 340 -14.86 1.99 12.78
C SER A 340 -14.88 3.43 12.24
N ALA A 341 -16.01 4.14 12.25
CA ALA A 341 -16.06 5.58 11.99
C ALA A 341 -15.18 6.41 12.96
N HIS A 342 -14.97 5.97 14.20
CA HIS A 342 -14.07 6.63 15.15
C HIS A 342 -12.62 6.13 15.05
N TRP A 343 -12.38 5.01 14.37
CA TRP A 343 -11.04 4.54 14.08
C TRP A 343 -10.41 5.38 12.96
N TRP A 344 -11.16 5.56 11.87
CA TRP A 344 -10.67 6.16 10.63
C TRP A 344 -11.13 7.61 10.43
N GLY A 345 -12.28 7.99 11.01
CA GLY A 345 -13.10 9.11 10.55
C GLY A 345 -14.23 8.60 9.64
N GLY A 346 -15.20 9.46 9.35
CA GLY A 346 -16.33 9.12 8.47
C GLY A 346 -17.68 9.45 9.07
N LYS A 347 -18.68 8.58 8.87
CA LYS A 347 -20.04 8.81 9.34
C LYS A 347 -20.59 7.61 10.10
N THR A 348 -21.11 7.85 11.29
CA THR A 348 -21.88 6.85 12.04
C THR A 348 -23.25 6.64 11.42
N SER A 349 -23.93 5.55 11.77
CA SER A 349 -25.25 5.15 11.26
C SER A 349 -26.39 6.09 11.65
N ASP A 350 -26.18 6.94 12.66
CA ASP A 350 -27.09 8.04 13.01
C ASP A 350 -26.85 9.33 12.18
N GLY A 351 -25.91 9.29 11.24
CA GLY A 351 -25.56 10.42 10.37
C GLY A 351 -24.54 11.39 10.94
N LYS A 352 -24.07 11.20 12.18
CA LYS A 352 -23.03 12.06 12.74
C LYS A 352 -21.70 11.84 12.02
N THR A 353 -21.02 12.94 11.71
CA THR A 353 -19.69 12.91 11.11
C THR A 353 -18.63 12.88 12.22
N VAL A 354 -17.68 11.95 12.10
CA VAL A 354 -16.42 11.95 12.86
C VAL A 354 -15.36 12.55 11.97
N SER A 355 -14.80 13.70 12.38
CA SER A 355 -13.74 14.32 11.60
C SER A 355 -12.49 13.42 11.62
N PRO A 356 -11.68 13.39 10.54
CA PRO A 356 -10.44 12.62 10.55
C PRO A 356 -9.53 12.95 11.73
N GLY A 357 -9.44 14.22 12.16
CA GLY A 357 -8.61 14.63 13.31
C GLY A 357 -9.13 14.16 14.68
N ASP A 358 -10.41 13.80 14.78
CA ASP A 358 -11.01 13.26 16.00
C ASP A 358 -10.92 11.72 16.07
N SER A 359 -10.44 11.06 15.01
CA SER A 359 -10.33 9.60 14.95
C SER A 359 -9.06 9.09 15.64
N ALA A 360 -9.01 7.79 15.95
CA ALA A 360 -7.82 7.16 16.51
C ALA A 360 -6.60 7.35 15.61
N VAL A 361 -6.76 7.14 14.30
CA VAL A 361 -5.71 7.37 13.31
C VAL A 361 -5.30 8.84 13.25
N GLY A 362 -6.26 9.77 13.22
CA GLY A 362 -5.95 11.20 13.16
C GLY A 362 -5.21 11.73 14.39
N GLN A 363 -5.39 11.09 15.55
CA GLN A 363 -4.63 11.39 16.77
C GLN A 363 -3.33 10.57 16.89
N GLY A 364 -2.98 9.77 15.88
CA GLY A 364 -1.79 8.92 15.88
C GLY A 364 -1.82 7.82 16.94
N LEU A 365 -3.01 7.44 17.44
CA LEU A 365 -3.21 6.32 18.36
C LEU A 365 -3.33 5.02 17.56
N VAL A 366 -2.21 4.49 17.12
CA VAL A 366 -2.11 3.38 16.16
C VAL A 366 -1.09 2.34 16.63
N PHE A 367 -1.25 1.09 16.24
CA PHE A 367 -0.33 -0.02 16.57
C PHE A 367 -0.02 -0.08 18.08
N SER A 368 1.26 0.01 18.47
CA SER A 368 1.73 0.01 19.86
C SER A 368 1.12 1.10 20.75
N LYS A 369 0.67 2.23 20.16
CA LYS A 369 -0.02 3.29 20.88
C LYS A 369 -1.50 2.98 21.10
N ALA A 370 -2.10 2.17 20.24
CA ALA A 370 -3.47 1.69 20.39
C ALA A 370 -3.55 0.41 21.22
N GLN A 371 -2.57 -0.48 21.12
CA GLN A 371 -2.58 -1.82 21.68
C GLN A 371 -1.20 -2.16 22.22
N SER A 372 -1.11 -2.54 23.50
CA SER A 372 0.19 -2.75 24.16
C SER A 372 0.82 -4.11 23.83
N ASP A 373 0.03 -5.11 23.46
CA ASP A 373 0.53 -6.42 23.05
C ASP A 373 0.82 -6.46 21.54
N SER A 374 2.09 -6.63 21.18
CA SER A 374 2.56 -6.67 19.78
C SER A 374 2.06 -7.86 18.97
N LYS A 375 1.37 -8.82 19.59
CA LYS A 375 0.71 -9.93 18.89
C LYS A 375 -0.69 -9.58 18.38
N LYS A 376 -1.19 -8.40 18.73
CA LYS A 376 -2.57 -7.97 18.48
C LYS A 376 -2.68 -6.86 17.43
N TYR A 377 -1.65 -6.65 16.64
CA TYR A 377 -1.59 -5.71 15.53
C TYR A 377 -0.45 -6.09 14.56
N ASP A 378 -0.47 -5.54 13.35
CA ASP A 378 0.59 -5.73 12.37
C ASP A 378 1.92 -5.12 12.87
N ASN A 379 2.77 -5.97 13.44
CA ASN A 379 4.05 -5.55 14.01
C ASN A 379 5.08 -5.16 12.94
N TYR A 380 4.94 -5.63 11.69
CA TYR A 380 5.76 -5.19 10.57
C TYR A 380 5.40 -3.75 10.20
N ALA A 381 4.11 -3.47 9.99
CA ALA A 381 3.63 -2.11 9.72
C ALA A 381 3.92 -1.16 10.88
N ALA A 382 3.77 -1.61 12.12
CA ALA A 382 4.08 -0.82 13.32
C ALA A 382 5.54 -0.36 13.38
N ASN A 383 6.49 -1.19 12.93
CA ASN A 383 7.90 -0.83 12.92
C ASN A 383 8.25 0.19 11.83
N LEU A 384 7.41 0.32 10.80
CA LEU A 384 7.55 1.29 9.72
C LEU A 384 6.76 2.59 9.97
N ASP A 385 5.85 2.61 10.94
CA ASP A 385 5.09 3.79 11.36
C ASP A 385 6.00 4.98 11.67
N GLY A 386 5.66 6.14 11.09
CA GLY A 386 6.44 7.38 11.19
C GLY A 386 7.79 7.39 10.46
N LYS A 387 8.23 6.30 9.84
CA LYS A 387 9.47 6.22 9.04
C LYS A 387 9.21 6.37 7.55
N THR A 388 8.08 5.88 7.08
CA THR A 388 7.64 6.00 5.70
C THR A 388 6.12 6.18 5.63
N ALA A 389 5.66 6.82 4.56
CA ALA A 389 4.24 6.88 4.19
C ALA A 389 3.84 5.74 3.22
N GLY A 390 4.79 4.91 2.79
CA GLY A 390 4.48 3.77 1.92
C GLY A 390 3.65 2.71 2.65
N TYR A 391 2.84 1.96 1.89
CA TYR A 391 2.05 0.85 2.44
C TYR A 391 2.97 -0.21 3.03
N ALA A 392 2.81 -0.51 4.30
CA ALA A 392 3.45 -1.64 4.97
C ALA A 392 2.47 -2.81 5.19
N ALA A 393 1.18 -2.54 5.14
CA ALA A 393 0.11 -3.53 5.21
C ALA A 393 -1.04 -3.11 4.27
N PRO A 394 -1.87 -4.06 3.82
CA PRO A 394 -3.10 -3.74 3.11
C PRO A 394 -4.04 -2.83 3.91
N PHE A 395 -4.93 -2.13 3.22
CA PHE A 395 -5.93 -1.23 3.80
C PHE A 395 -5.41 -0.06 4.66
N GLN A 396 -4.11 0.27 4.61
CA GLN A 396 -3.63 1.51 5.24
C GLN A 396 -4.25 2.77 4.61
N ASP A 397 -4.82 2.66 3.41
CA ASP A 397 -5.61 3.70 2.74
C ASP A 397 -6.84 4.13 3.53
N ARG A 398 -7.32 3.32 4.50
CA ARG A 398 -8.34 3.71 5.47
C ARG A 398 -7.97 4.95 6.27
N ALA A 399 -6.68 5.18 6.49
CA ALA A 399 -6.17 6.41 7.10
C ALA A 399 -6.27 7.64 6.17
N GLY A 400 -6.51 7.43 4.88
CA GLY A 400 -6.63 8.46 3.87
C GLY A 400 -5.31 9.08 3.41
N SER A 401 -4.15 8.56 3.85
CA SER A 401 -2.84 9.20 3.67
C SER A 401 -1.92 8.57 2.62
N ASN A 402 -2.21 7.36 2.15
CA ASN A 402 -1.22 6.53 1.44
C ASN A 402 -1.37 6.55 -0.10
N LEU A 403 -2.40 7.21 -0.65
CA LEU A 403 -2.57 7.39 -2.10
C LEU A 403 -2.30 8.83 -2.51
N LEU A 404 -1.17 9.09 -3.16
CA LEU A 404 -0.81 10.40 -3.71
C LEU A 404 -1.58 10.60 -5.01
N PHE A 405 -2.25 11.75 -5.11
CA PHE A 405 -2.98 12.13 -6.31
C PHE A 405 -2.59 13.54 -6.75
N PHE A 406 -2.54 13.77 -8.06
CA PHE A 406 -2.54 15.10 -8.68
C PHE A 406 -3.04 15.05 -10.12
N ASP A 407 -3.38 16.20 -10.68
CA ASP A 407 -3.97 16.34 -12.02
C ASP A 407 -3.27 17.44 -12.81
N ARG A 408 -2.51 17.03 -13.84
CA ARG A 408 -1.78 17.93 -14.74
C ARG A 408 -2.69 18.81 -15.61
N GLY A 409 -3.98 18.47 -15.72
CA GLY A 409 -4.97 19.29 -16.42
C GLY A 409 -5.30 20.55 -15.62
N LYS A 410 -5.11 20.52 -14.30
CA LYS A 410 -5.27 21.66 -13.38
C LYS A 410 -3.96 22.39 -13.11
N ASP A 411 -2.87 21.63 -13.04
CA ASP A 411 -1.51 22.12 -12.83
C ASP A 411 -0.59 21.67 -13.97
N SER A 412 -0.53 22.41 -15.07
CA SER A 412 0.16 21.97 -16.31
C SER A 412 1.68 21.80 -16.19
N SER A 413 2.29 22.38 -15.16
CA SER A 413 3.72 22.20 -14.83
C SER A 413 3.97 21.13 -13.77
N ALA A 414 2.92 20.41 -13.34
CA ALA A 414 3.03 19.40 -12.30
C ALA A 414 3.68 18.11 -12.79
N TYR A 415 4.48 17.51 -11.92
CA TYR A 415 5.11 16.22 -12.17
C TYR A 415 5.28 15.42 -10.87
N LEU A 416 5.38 14.10 -11.03
CA LEU A 416 5.78 13.20 -9.96
C LEU A 416 7.31 13.19 -9.87
N GLU A 417 7.84 13.58 -8.73
CA GLU A 417 9.21 13.28 -8.34
C GLU A 417 9.24 11.98 -7.54
N VAL A 418 10.12 11.05 -7.93
CA VAL A 418 10.45 9.85 -7.17
C VAL A 418 11.89 10.00 -6.68
N SER A 419 12.05 10.24 -5.39
CA SER A 419 13.34 10.35 -4.72
C SER A 419 13.80 8.99 -4.22
N ILE A 420 14.98 8.57 -4.67
CA ILE A 420 15.61 7.32 -4.27
C ILE A 420 16.52 7.62 -3.07
N GLY A 421 16.17 7.08 -1.91
CA GLY A 421 16.85 7.35 -0.66
C GLY A 421 18.26 6.75 -0.62
N LYS A 422 19.10 7.35 0.21
CA LYS A 422 20.44 6.85 0.52
C LYS A 422 20.37 5.63 1.44
N ASP A 423 21.36 4.76 1.30
CA ASP A 423 21.56 3.62 2.20
C ASP A 423 22.07 4.02 3.58
#